data_AF-A6WH23-F1
#
_entry.id   AF-A6WH23-F1
#
_cell.length_a   1.000
_cell.length_b   1.000
_cell.length_c   1.000
_cell.angle_alpha   90.00
_cell.angle_beta   90.00
_cell.angle_gamma   90.00
#
_symmetry.space_group_name_H-M   'P 1'
#
loop_
_entity.id
_entity.type
_entity.pdbx_description
1 polymer ?
#
loop_
_entity_poly.entity_id
_entity_poly.type
_entity_poly.pdbx_seq_one_letter_code
_entity_poly.pdbx_strand_id
1 'polypeptide(L)' 'MPERRKPGTPSRGDRKPIITRVPTDQAAHYEQCAAALGLPLSDYIALCLAERHGKPVPSYIKVRKPDESHQEELRISA' A
#
# COMPACT_ATOMS: atom_id res chain seq x y z
N MET A 1 -10.11 -10.89 -37.01
CA MET A 1 -8.88 -11.04 -36.20
C MET A 1 -9.31 -11.12 -34.74
N PRO A 2 -9.07 -12.21 -33.99
CA PRO A 2 -9.45 -12.24 -32.58
C PRO A 2 -8.60 -11.24 -31.79
N GLU A 3 -9.28 -10.36 -31.06
CA GLU A 3 -8.69 -9.31 -30.23
C GLU A 3 -7.88 -9.95 -29.08
N ARG A 4 -6.59 -9.62 -28.99
CA ARG A 4 -5.67 -10.21 -28.02
C ARG A 4 -6.04 -9.69 -26.62
N ARG A 5 -6.71 -10.53 -25.82
CA ARG A 5 -7.06 -10.19 -24.43
C ARG A 5 -5.79 -9.85 -23.64
N LYS A 6 -5.85 -8.75 -22.87
CA LYS A 6 -4.75 -8.33 -22.00
C LYS A 6 -4.37 -9.49 -21.05
N PRO A 7 -3.09 -9.81 -20.88
CA PRO A 7 -2.68 -10.83 -19.91
C PRO A 7 -3.18 -10.44 -18.51
N GLY A 8 -3.72 -11.43 -17.78
CA GLY A 8 -4.23 -11.21 -16.44
C GLY A 8 -3.16 -10.71 -15.46
N THR A 9 -3.59 -10.22 -14.30
CA THR A 9 -2.64 -9.85 -13.24
C THR A 9 -1.84 -11.08 -12.81
N PRO A 10 -0.51 -10.98 -12.66
CA PRO A 10 0.32 -12.08 -12.19
C PRO A 10 -0.21 -12.65 -10.88
N SER A 11 -0.17 -13.98 -10.75
CA SER A 11 -0.49 -14.63 -9.47
C SER A 11 0.45 -14.10 -8.40
N ARG A 12 -0.07 -13.59 -7.28
CA ARG A 12 0.74 -13.16 -6.13
C ARG A 12 0.90 -14.25 -5.05
N GLY A 13 0.83 -15.52 -5.46
CA GLY A 13 1.04 -16.69 -4.62
C GLY A 13 -0.14 -17.07 -3.71
N ASP A 14 0.04 -18.16 -2.97
CA ASP A 14 -0.96 -18.80 -2.09
C ASP A 14 -1.34 -17.90 -0.91
N ARG A 15 -2.62 -17.52 -0.85
CA ARG A 15 -3.17 -16.58 0.14
C ARG A 15 -4.58 -16.97 0.56
N LYS A 16 -4.90 -16.71 1.82
CA LYS A 16 -6.26 -16.85 2.37
C LYS A 16 -6.88 -15.47 2.58
N PRO A 17 -8.15 -15.25 2.19
CA PRO A 17 -8.82 -13.98 2.44
C PRO A 17 -9.05 -13.78 3.94
N ILE A 18 -8.86 -12.55 4.40
CA ILE A 18 -9.28 -12.07 5.73
C ILE A 18 -10.32 -10.99 5.48
N ILE A 19 -11.51 -11.15 6.07
CA ILE A 19 -12.62 -10.20 5.94
C ILE A 19 -12.90 -9.61 7.32
N THR A 20 -12.87 -8.30 7.43
CA THR A 20 -13.10 -7.58 8.69
C THR A 20 -13.77 -6.25 8.40
N ARG A 21 -14.68 -5.83 9.29
CA ARG A 21 -15.27 -4.48 9.26
C ARG A 21 -14.49 -3.60 10.23
N VAL A 22 -14.19 -2.38 9.81
CA VAL A 22 -13.55 -1.35 10.64
C VAL A 22 -14.49 -0.15 10.78
N PRO A 23 -14.33 0.69 11.82
CA PRO A 23 -15.01 1.97 11.92
C PRO A 23 -14.82 2.82 10.65
N THR A 24 -15.86 3.56 10.25
CA THR A 24 -15.88 4.31 8.98
C THR A 24 -14.80 5.40 8.92
N ASP A 25 -14.57 6.09 10.03
CA ASP A 25 -13.52 7.09 10.20
C ASP A 25 -12.13 6.48 9.99
N GLN A 26 -11.91 5.25 10.49
CA GLN A 26 -10.65 4.54 10.33
C GLN A 26 -10.46 4.04 8.88
N ALA A 27 -11.52 3.60 8.21
CA ALA A 27 -11.44 3.18 6.81
C ALA A 27 -10.89 4.30 5.92
N ALA A 28 -11.43 5.52 6.06
CA ALA A 28 -10.96 6.68 5.31
C ALA A 28 -9.49 7.02 5.61
N HIS A 29 -9.08 6.92 6.89
CA HIS A 29 -7.69 7.11 7.27
C HIS A 29 -6.76 6.07 6.62
N TYR A 30 -7.13 4.79 6.63
CA TYR A 30 -6.33 3.73 6.03
C TYR A 30 -6.22 3.86 4.50
N GLU A 31 -7.28 4.33 3.84
CA GLU A 31 -7.24 4.64 2.40
C GLU A 31 -6.23 5.75 2.08
N GLN A 32 -6.17 6.80 2.90
CA GLN A 32 -5.18 7.87 2.75
C GLN A 32 -3.75 7.38 2.97
N CYS A 33 -3.52 6.57 4.01
CA CYS A 33 -2.21 5.96 4.26
C CYS A 33 -1.76 5.05 3.11
N ALA A 34 -2.67 4.23 2.58
CA ALA A 34 -2.40 3.37 1.44
C ALA A 34 -2.05 4.21 0.19
N ALA A 35 -2.80 5.27 -0.07
CA ALA A 35 -2.54 6.19 -1.19
C ALA A 35 -1.19 6.91 -1.07
N ALA A 36 -0.81 7.36 0.13
CA ALA A 36 0.48 8.00 0.39
C ALA A 36 1.67 7.07 0.07
N LEU A 37 1.50 5.76 0.27
CA LEU A 37 2.50 4.74 -0.05
C LEU A 37 2.39 4.19 -1.48
N GLY A 38 1.39 4.64 -2.26
CA GLY A 38 1.09 4.15 -3.61
C GLY A 38 0.61 2.69 -3.63
N LEU A 39 -0.04 2.24 -2.55
CA LEU A 39 -0.51 0.86 -2.37
C LEU A 39 -2.04 0.75 -2.49
N PRO A 40 -2.56 -0.39 -2.98
CA PRO A 40 -3.95 -0.77 -2.71
C PRO A 40 -4.21 -0.93 -1.20
N LEU A 41 -5.42 -0.61 -0.74
CA LEU A 41 -5.79 -0.72 0.68
C LEU A 41 -5.52 -2.13 1.25
N SER A 42 -5.81 -3.19 0.50
CA SER A 42 -5.55 -4.57 0.93
C SER A 42 -4.06 -4.85 1.14
N ASP A 43 -3.19 -4.26 0.31
CA ASP A 43 -1.74 -4.43 0.40
C ASP A 43 -1.19 -3.61 1.57
N TYR A 44 -1.73 -2.41 1.81
CA TYR A 44 -1.43 -1.62 3.00
C TYR A 44 -1.80 -2.37 4.29
N ILE A 45 -3.00 -2.95 4.37
CA ILE A 45 -3.41 -3.74 5.54
C ILE A 45 -2.49 -4.96 5.75
N ALA A 46 -2.14 -5.66 4.67
CA ALA A 46 -1.21 -6.79 4.74
C ALA A 46 0.19 -6.36 5.20
N LEU A 47 0.67 -5.20 4.77
CA LEU A 47 1.92 -4.59 5.23
C LEU A 47 1.86 -4.30 6.75
N CYS A 48 0.84 -3.58 7.21
CA CYS A 48 0.68 -3.26 8.63
C CYS A 48 0.62 -4.51 9.51
N LEU A 49 -0.10 -5.55 9.07
CA LEU A 49 -0.17 -6.82 9.79
C LEU A 49 1.19 -7.52 9.83
N ALA A 50 1.92 -7.55 8.71
CA ALA A 50 3.25 -8.16 8.67
C ALA A 50 4.22 -7.45 9.62
N GLU A 51 4.29 -6.13 9.55
CA GLU A 51 5.17 -5.31 10.41
C GLU A 51 4.79 -5.45 11.89
N ARG A 52 3.51 -5.33 12.23
CA ARG A 52 3.02 -5.42 13.62
C ARG A 52 3.34 -6.77 14.26
N HIS A 53 3.39 -7.84 13.46
CA HIS A 53 3.65 -9.20 13.93
C HIS A 53 5.08 -9.69 13.65
N GLY A 54 5.99 -8.82 13.19
CA GLY A 54 7.37 -9.19 12.86
C GLY A 54 7.46 -10.27 11.79
N LYS A 55 6.51 -10.32 10.85
CA LYS A 55 6.50 -11.24 9.72
C LYS A 55 7.15 -10.60 8.50
N PRO A 56 7.74 -11.41 7.59
CA PRO A 56 8.26 -10.89 6.33
C PRO A 56 7.17 -10.19 5.52
N VAL A 57 7.49 -9.01 4.99
CA VAL A 57 6.60 -8.28 4.07
C VAL A 57 6.49 -9.06 2.75
N PRO A 58 5.27 -9.33 2.25
CA PRO A 58 5.08 -10.03 0.99
C PRO A 58 5.77 -9.32 -0.20
N SER A 59 6.48 -10.10 -1.03
CA SER A 59 7.32 -9.57 -2.11
C SER A 59 6.59 -8.78 -3.20
N TYR A 60 5.28 -8.97 -3.34
CA TYR A 60 4.42 -8.26 -4.27
C TYR A 60 4.05 -6.83 -3.79
N ILE A 61 4.28 -6.51 -2.53
CA ILE A 61 4.04 -5.17 -1.99
C ILE A 61 5.25 -4.31 -2.36
N LYS A 62 5.01 -3.28 -3.19
CA LYS A 62 6.03 -2.32 -3.62
C LYS A 62 5.67 -0.95 -3.07
N VAL A 63 6.22 -0.64 -1.90
CA VAL A 63 6.05 0.67 -1.27
C VAL A 63 6.79 1.70 -2.11
N ARG A 64 6.12 2.80 -2.49
CA ARG A 64 6.85 3.96 -3.00
C ARG A 64 7.67 4.51 -1.84
N LYS A 65 8.99 4.42 -1.93
CA LYS A 65 9.84 5.22 -1.06
C LYS A 65 9.52 6.68 -1.40
N PRO A 66 9.21 7.54 -0.43
CA PRO A 66 9.26 8.97 -0.70
C PRO A 66 10.68 9.26 -1.15
N ASP A 67 10.85 9.74 -2.39
CA ASP A 67 12.11 10.35 -2.82
C ASP A 67 12.52 11.36 -1.75
N GLU A 68 13.77 11.31 -1.30
CA GLU A 68 14.39 12.30 -0.41
C GLU A 68 14.54 13.64 -1.14
N SER A 69 13.42 14.25 -1.55
CA SER A 69 13.40 15.49 -2.31
C SER A 69 12.38 16.45 -1.70
N HIS A 70 12.91 17.55 -1.16
CA HIS A 70 12.27 18.74 -0.58
C HIS A 70 12.13 18.76 0.95
N GLN A 71 13.25 18.57 1.64
CA GLN A 71 13.57 19.45 2.78
C GLN A 71 14.53 20.53 2.28
N GLU A 72 14.01 21.58 1.66
CA GLU A 72 14.77 22.80 1.42
C GLU A 72 13.85 24.00 1.67
N GLU A 73 14.13 24.66 2.80
CA GLU A 73 14.07 26.13 3.01
C GLU A 73 12.67 26.80 3.00
N LEU A 74 12.27 27.66 3.94
CA LEU A 74 13.03 28.60 4.76
C LEU A 74 12.51 28.62 6.22
N ARG A 75 13.38 28.23 7.16
CA ARG A 75 13.61 29.06 8.34
C ARG A 75 14.31 30.32 7.82
N ILE A 76 13.62 31.46 7.80
CA ILE A 76 14.09 32.86 7.85
C ILE A 76 12.83 33.66 7.48
N SER A 77 12.15 34.26 8.44
CA SER A 77 12.38 35.68 8.67
C SER A 77 12.18 36.02 10.14
N ALA A 78 13.20 36.71 10.65
CA ALA A 78 13.22 37.39 11.94
C ALA A 78 12.17 38.49 12.03
#